data_AF-A0A6P4ICR9-F1
#
_entry.id   AF-A0A6P4ICR9-F1
#
_cell.length_a   1.000
_cell.length_b   1.000
_cell.length_c   1.000
_cell.angle_alpha   90.00
_cell.angle_beta   90.00
_cell.angle_gamma   90.00
#
_symmetry.space_group_name_H-M   'P 1'
#
loop_
_entity.id
_entity.type
_entity.pdbx_description
1 polymer ?
#
loop_
_entity_poly.entity_id
_entity_poly.type
_entity_poly.pdbx_seq_one_letter_code
_entity_poly.pdbx_strand_id
1 'polypeptide(L)'
;MEVIPNTLIKGKFVLLTLLIWLLFLLIAIPQWMIMCLYAKNPLIYTLILILVGFVLLACIHIVEVLKYKRPWNFVCLLICYEILTIGVALYLTKWNLIHTLILIGVGVLFSAFAMLVCVLLIFYQAYPNPVKLAIVGFMGFILVYCIRSVHIFNKWFYLADLEVTVFLVSTVIVTICHILITNDNFELLRQDDAMHVAFVLYLCYMLFIVGCRIAAHCIQSNMEYFKSKRTTALAANFYYDNVK
;
A
#
# COMPACT_ATOMS: atom_id res chain seq x y z
N MET A 1 -2.31 44.75 2.58
CA MET A 1 -2.00 43.33 2.35
C MET A 1 -3.30 42.57 2.49
N GLU A 2 -3.86 42.09 1.40
CA GLU A 2 -5.07 41.25 1.44
C GLU A 2 -4.75 39.94 2.16
N VAL A 3 -5.49 39.66 3.23
CA VAL A 3 -5.42 38.39 3.95
C VAL A 3 -6.01 37.34 3.02
N ILE A 4 -5.16 36.63 2.28
CA ILE A 4 -5.59 35.48 1.48
C ILE A 4 -6.27 34.51 2.45
N PRO A 5 -7.53 34.13 2.24
CA PRO A 5 -8.22 33.26 3.17
C PRO A 5 -7.49 31.92 3.26
N ASN A 6 -7.23 31.45 4.48
CA ASN A 6 -6.51 30.20 4.76
C ASN A 6 -7.09 28.99 4.00
N THR A 7 -8.37 29.03 3.64
CA THR A 7 -9.04 28.00 2.81
C THR A 7 -8.49 27.90 1.39
N LEU A 8 -8.15 29.02 0.75
CA LEU A 8 -7.57 29.03 -0.60
C LEU A 8 -6.16 28.45 -0.62
N ILE A 9 -5.37 28.76 0.42
CA ILE A 9 -4.00 28.25 0.58
C ILE A 9 -4.02 26.73 0.84
N LYS A 10 -4.93 26.27 1.71
CA LYS A 10 -5.20 24.84 1.97
C LYS A 10 -5.58 24.11 0.68
N GLY A 11 -6.53 24.64 -0.08
CA GLY A 11 -6.96 24.04 -1.35
C GLY A 11 -5.83 23.90 -2.37
N LYS A 12 -4.98 24.93 -2.50
CA LYS A 12 -3.81 24.89 -3.40
C LYS A 12 -2.78 23.84 -2.97
N PHE A 13 -2.51 23.70 -1.68
CA PHE A 13 -1.58 22.68 -1.18
C PHE A 13 -2.10 21.26 -1.41
N VAL A 14 -3.39 21.02 -1.14
CA VAL A 14 -4.04 19.73 -1.40
C VAL A 14 -3.99 19.39 -2.89
N LEU A 15 -4.35 20.34 -3.76
CA LEU A 15 -4.29 20.16 -5.20
C LEU A 15 -2.87 19.83 -5.68
N LEU A 16 -1.86 20.57 -5.17
CA LEU A 16 -0.46 20.34 -5.51
C LEU A 16 0.01 18.94 -5.07
N THR A 17 -0.34 18.54 -3.85
CA THR A 17 -0.01 17.22 -3.29
C THR A 17 -0.63 16.09 -4.12
N LEU A 18 -1.91 16.22 -4.47
CA LEU A 18 -2.60 15.24 -5.31
C LEU A 18 -2.03 15.18 -6.73
N LEU A 19 -1.62 16.32 -7.29
CA LEU A 19 -0.97 16.37 -8.59
C LEU A 19 0.39 15.64 -8.59
N ILE A 20 1.22 15.88 -7.56
CA ILE A 20 2.50 15.17 -7.40
C ILE A 20 2.27 13.67 -7.22
N TRP A 21 1.29 13.28 -6.41
CA TRP A 21 0.94 11.88 -6.22
C TRP A 21 0.48 11.21 -7.52
N LEU A 22 -0.38 11.88 -8.31
CA LEU A 22 -0.81 11.40 -9.61
C LEU A 22 0.38 11.25 -10.58
N LEU A 23 1.33 12.18 -10.54
CA LEU A 23 2.54 12.11 -11.35
C LEU A 23 3.39 10.88 -10.99
N PHE A 24 3.57 10.60 -9.70
CA PHE A 24 4.23 9.36 -9.25
C PHE A 24 3.50 8.11 -9.76
N LEU A 25 2.17 8.07 -9.70
CA LEU A 25 1.42 6.95 -10.28
C LEU A 25 1.64 6.81 -11.79
N LEU A 26 1.55 7.91 -12.52
CA LEU A 26 1.65 7.93 -13.97
C LEU A 26 3.03 7.45 -14.46
N ILE A 27 4.10 7.79 -13.72
CA ILE A 27 5.46 7.33 -14.01
C ILE A 27 5.64 5.86 -13.64
N ALA A 28 5.09 5.42 -12.51
CA ALA A 28 5.23 4.04 -12.02
C ALA A 28 4.54 3.01 -12.93
N ILE A 29 3.36 3.33 -13.48
CA ILE A 29 2.55 2.37 -14.26
C ILE A 29 3.32 1.80 -15.48
N PRO A 30 3.91 2.62 -16.38
CA PRO A 30 4.72 2.11 -17.49
C PRO A 30 5.89 1.24 -17.02
N GLN A 31 6.58 1.64 -15.94
CA GLN A 31 7.69 0.86 -15.39
C GLN A 31 7.19 -0.52 -14.95
N TRP A 32 6.06 -0.60 -14.26
CA TRP A 32 5.47 -1.87 -13.82
C TRP A 32 5.07 -2.75 -14.99
N MET A 33 4.44 -2.17 -16.02
CA MET A 33 4.06 -2.90 -17.23
C MET A 33 5.27 -3.48 -17.97
N ILE A 34 6.33 -2.70 -18.16
CA ILE A 34 7.56 -3.15 -18.82
C ILE A 34 8.21 -4.27 -18.01
N MET A 35 8.33 -4.10 -16.69
CA MET A 35 8.95 -5.11 -15.84
C MET A 35 8.18 -6.44 -15.86
N CYS A 36 6.85 -6.42 -15.91
CA CYS A 36 6.04 -7.64 -16.05
C CYS A 36 6.27 -8.38 -17.38
N LEU A 37 6.71 -7.70 -18.44
CA LEU A 37 6.96 -8.34 -19.74
C LEU A 37 8.36 -8.98 -19.82
N TYR A 38 9.36 -8.41 -19.15
CA TYR A 38 10.77 -8.75 -19.40
C TYR A 38 11.49 -9.43 -18.22
N ALA A 39 11.02 -9.29 -16.98
CA ALA A 39 11.77 -9.78 -15.82
C ALA A 39 11.66 -11.31 -15.65
N LYS A 40 12.79 -11.98 -15.45
CA LYS A 40 12.88 -13.41 -15.10
C LYS A 40 13.50 -13.57 -13.71
N ASN A 41 12.85 -14.35 -12.83
CA ASN A 41 13.28 -14.65 -11.45
C ASN A 41 13.63 -13.44 -10.56
N PRO A 42 12.63 -12.66 -10.11
CA PRO A 42 12.87 -11.33 -9.51
C PRO A 42 12.99 -11.31 -7.99
N LEU A 43 12.71 -12.42 -7.29
CA LEU A 43 12.36 -12.38 -5.86
C LEU A 43 13.48 -11.87 -4.94
N ILE A 44 14.73 -12.24 -5.21
CA ILE A 44 15.89 -11.77 -4.45
C ILE A 44 16.11 -10.26 -4.68
N TYR A 45 16.01 -9.81 -5.93
CA TYR A 45 16.16 -8.39 -6.29
C TYR A 45 15.04 -7.54 -5.70
N THR A 46 13.80 -8.03 -5.69
CA THR A 46 12.68 -7.40 -4.99
C THR A 46 13.01 -7.17 -3.52
N LEU A 47 13.51 -8.19 -2.83
CA LEU A 47 13.79 -8.10 -1.40
C LEU A 47 14.93 -7.12 -1.11
N ILE A 48 16.00 -7.14 -1.91
CA ILE A 48 17.13 -6.21 -1.80
C ILE A 48 16.65 -4.78 -2.03
N LEU A 49 15.90 -4.51 -3.12
CA LEU A 49 15.44 -3.16 -3.43
C LEU A 49 14.48 -2.62 -2.38
N ILE A 50 13.52 -3.44 -1.92
CA ILE A 50 12.61 -3.03 -0.84
C ILE A 50 13.39 -2.72 0.44
N LEU A 51 14.36 -3.57 0.82
CA LEU A 51 15.19 -3.34 2.01
C LEU A 51 16.00 -2.04 1.91
N VAL A 52 16.71 -1.84 0.79
CA VAL A 52 17.50 -0.63 0.54
C VAL A 52 16.61 0.61 0.53
N GLY A 53 15.43 0.52 -0.09
CA GLY A 53 14.44 1.60 -0.11
C GLY A 53 13.94 1.94 1.30
N PHE A 54 13.63 0.94 2.14
CA PHE A 54 13.23 1.17 3.53
C PHE A 54 14.35 1.79 4.37
N VAL A 55 15.60 1.34 4.21
CA VAL A 55 16.75 1.93 4.90
C VAL A 55 16.94 3.39 4.48
N LEU A 56 16.86 3.67 3.18
CA LEU A 56 16.94 5.04 2.67
C LEU A 56 15.80 5.91 3.19
N LEU A 57 14.58 5.39 3.22
CA LEU A 57 13.41 6.07 3.80
C LEU A 57 13.65 6.41 5.28
N ALA A 58 14.16 5.47 6.07
CA ALA A 58 14.50 5.70 7.47
C ALA A 58 15.59 6.80 7.61
N CYS A 59 16.63 6.77 6.77
CA CYS A 59 17.65 7.81 6.74
C CYS A 59 17.08 9.20 6.42
N ILE A 60 16.17 9.29 5.43
CA ILE A 60 15.50 10.56 5.07
C ILE A 60 14.71 11.11 6.28
N HIS A 61 14.03 10.23 7.03
CA HIS A 61 13.24 10.66 8.19
C HIS A 61 14.08 11.02 9.43
N ILE A 62 15.23 10.37 9.63
CA ILE A 62 16.11 10.61 10.79
C ILE A 62 17.01 11.83 10.56
N VAL A 63 17.52 12.02 9.34
CA VAL A 63 18.50 13.07 9.04
C VAL A 63 17.80 14.33 8.54
N GLU A 64 17.72 15.36 9.38
CA GLU A 64 17.08 16.65 9.03
C GLU A 64 17.63 17.28 7.73
N VAL A 65 18.94 17.11 7.49
CA VAL A 65 19.58 17.60 6.25
C VAL A 65 18.98 16.94 5.02
N LEU A 66 18.75 15.63 5.05
CA LEU A 66 18.13 14.91 3.95
C LEU A 66 16.65 15.26 3.83
N LYS A 67 15.97 15.57 4.94
CA LYS A 67 14.55 15.91 4.95
C LYS A 67 14.23 17.33 4.49
N TYR A 68 15.12 18.30 4.72
CA TYR A 68 14.79 19.72 4.53
C TYR A 68 15.80 20.50 3.67
N LYS A 69 17.04 20.02 3.48
CA LYS A 69 18.03 20.78 2.70
C LYS A 69 17.87 20.52 1.21
N ARG A 70 17.61 21.58 0.45
CA ARG A 70 17.66 21.54 -1.02
C ARG A 70 19.13 21.53 -1.51
N PRO A 71 19.46 20.84 -2.62
CA PRO A 71 18.58 19.98 -3.44
C PRO A 71 18.48 18.53 -2.94
N TRP A 72 19.26 18.16 -1.92
CA TRP A 72 19.42 16.79 -1.44
C TRP A 72 18.10 16.10 -1.10
N ASN A 73 17.15 16.85 -0.54
CA ASN A 73 15.82 16.34 -0.23
C ASN A 73 15.09 15.74 -1.44
N PHE A 74 15.08 16.46 -2.57
CA PHE A 74 14.47 16.00 -3.81
C PHE A 74 15.20 14.78 -4.38
N VAL A 75 16.52 14.83 -4.39
CA VAL A 75 17.35 13.76 -4.95
C VAL A 75 17.15 12.46 -4.16
N CYS A 76 17.23 12.51 -2.82
CA CYS A 76 17.07 11.33 -1.99
C CYS A 76 15.66 10.76 -2.05
N LEU A 77 14.62 11.61 -2.07
CA LEU A 77 13.24 11.14 -2.21
C LEU A 77 12.99 10.50 -3.57
N LEU A 78 13.50 11.08 -4.67
CA LEU A 78 13.37 10.49 -6.00
C LEU A 78 14.11 9.15 -6.13
N ILE A 79 15.32 9.04 -5.57
CA ILE A 79 16.04 7.76 -5.51
C ILE A 79 15.24 6.72 -4.70
N CYS A 80 14.70 7.12 -3.55
CA CYS A 80 13.89 6.25 -2.71
C CYS A 80 12.61 5.79 -3.43
N TYR A 81 11.95 6.72 -4.12
CA TYR A 81 10.81 6.47 -4.98
C TYR A 81 11.16 5.41 -6.03
N GLU A 82 12.18 5.63 -6.88
CA GLU A 82 12.54 4.69 -7.95
C GLU A 82 12.90 3.30 -7.41
N ILE A 83 13.68 3.22 -6.33
CA ILE A 83 14.07 1.95 -5.72
C ILE A 83 12.84 1.16 -5.25
N LEU A 84 11.90 1.82 -4.57
CA LEU A 84 10.68 1.17 -4.08
C LEU A 84 9.73 0.83 -5.23
N THR A 85 9.57 1.72 -6.22
CA THR A 85 8.75 1.51 -7.41
C THR A 85 9.24 0.29 -8.19
N ILE A 86 10.55 0.17 -8.43
CA ILE A 86 11.15 -0.99 -9.11
C ILE A 86 11.04 -2.24 -8.23
N GLY A 87 11.22 -2.14 -6.91
CA GLY A 87 11.04 -3.25 -5.98
C GLY A 87 9.63 -3.84 -6.05
N VAL A 88 8.60 -2.99 -6.02
CA VAL A 88 7.20 -3.38 -6.21
C VAL A 88 6.95 -3.90 -7.62
N ALA A 89 7.53 -3.28 -8.65
CA ALA A 89 7.46 -3.76 -10.03
C ALA A 89 7.91 -5.22 -10.13
N LEU A 90 9.13 -5.50 -9.64
CA LEU A 90 9.75 -6.82 -9.60
C LEU A 90 8.94 -7.80 -8.78
N TYR A 91 8.30 -7.34 -7.69
CA TYR A 91 7.35 -8.16 -6.97
C TYR A 91 6.27 -8.61 -7.96
N LEU A 92 5.55 -7.69 -8.60
CA LEU A 92 4.39 -7.96 -9.47
C LEU A 92 4.66 -8.89 -10.67
N THR A 93 5.89 -8.95 -11.20
CA THR A 93 6.21 -9.57 -12.52
C THR A 93 5.90 -11.06 -12.69
N LYS A 94 5.67 -11.84 -11.62
CA LYS A 94 5.21 -13.24 -11.77
C LYS A 94 3.80 -13.37 -12.37
N TRP A 95 3.05 -12.28 -12.55
CA TRP A 95 1.66 -12.30 -13.01
C TRP A 95 1.52 -11.82 -14.46
N ASN A 96 0.49 -12.33 -15.15
CA ASN A 96 0.13 -11.85 -16.48
C ASN A 96 -0.15 -10.34 -16.46
N LEU A 97 0.16 -9.66 -17.58
CA LEU A 97 -0.02 -8.21 -17.73
C LEU A 97 -1.44 -7.75 -17.36
N ILE A 98 -2.47 -8.48 -17.82
CA ILE A 98 -3.88 -8.17 -17.54
C ILE A 98 -4.16 -8.18 -16.03
N HIS A 99 -3.64 -9.17 -15.31
CA HIS A 99 -3.87 -9.26 -13.88
C HIS A 99 -3.14 -8.14 -13.12
N THR A 100 -1.96 -7.75 -13.60
CA THR A 100 -1.22 -6.59 -13.08
C THR A 100 -2.03 -5.29 -13.27
N LEU A 101 -2.62 -5.08 -14.45
CA LEU A 101 -3.45 -3.90 -14.71
C LEU A 101 -4.70 -3.85 -13.83
N ILE A 102 -5.39 -4.98 -13.65
CA ILE A 102 -6.53 -5.08 -12.74
C ILE A 102 -6.10 -4.71 -11.32
N LEU A 103 -4.96 -5.24 -10.88
CA LEU A 103 -4.44 -4.99 -9.54
C LEU A 103 -4.04 -3.53 -9.31
N ILE A 104 -3.40 -2.89 -10.29
CA ILE A 104 -3.13 -1.44 -10.30
C ILE A 104 -4.44 -0.66 -10.15
N GLY A 105 -5.47 -1.01 -10.94
CA GLY A 105 -6.78 -0.38 -10.88
C GLY A 105 -7.46 -0.53 -9.51
N VAL A 106 -7.42 -1.74 -8.94
CA VAL A 106 -7.95 -2.00 -7.58
C VAL A 106 -7.20 -1.19 -6.53
N GLY A 107 -5.87 -1.08 -6.63
CA GLY A 107 -5.08 -0.22 -5.75
C GLY A 107 -5.51 1.25 -5.82
N VAL A 108 -5.78 1.77 -7.02
CA VAL A 108 -6.25 3.16 -7.21
C VAL A 108 -7.63 3.33 -6.58
N LEU A 109 -8.52 2.33 -6.73
CA LEU A 109 -9.84 2.34 -6.09
C LEU A 109 -9.73 2.36 -4.56
N PHE A 110 -8.82 1.59 -3.96
CA PHE A 110 -8.58 1.63 -2.50
C PHE A 110 -8.08 3.00 -2.05
N SER A 111 -7.15 3.62 -2.78
CA SER A 111 -6.69 4.98 -2.49
C SER A 111 -7.82 6.01 -2.62
N ALA A 112 -8.61 5.94 -3.68
CA ALA A 112 -9.76 6.82 -3.88
C ALA A 112 -10.82 6.66 -2.78
N PHE A 113 -11.08 5.42 -2.37
CA PHE A 113 -11.97 5.11 -1.25
C PHE A 113 -11.44 5.72 0.07
N ALA A 114 -10.15 5.55 0.38
CA ALA A 114 -9.55 6.14 1.57
C ALA A 114 -9.64 7.68 1.55
N MET A 115 -9.40 8.32 0.41
CA MET A 115 -9.56 9.77 0.24
C MET A 115 -11.02 10.20 0.43
N LEU A 116 -11.99 9.46 -0.12
CA LEU A 116 -13.41 9.75 0.06
C LEU A 116 -13.81 9.69 1.54
N VAL A 117 -13.36 8.67 2.27
CA VAL A 117 -13.58 8.57 3.72
C VAL A 117 -12.98 9.76 4.45
N CYS A 118 -11.77 10.20 4.08
CA CYS A 118 -11.15 11.39 4.67
C CYS A 118 -11.98 12.65 4.44
N VAL A 119 -12.48 12.87 3.21
CA VAL A 119 -13.34 14.02 2.91
C VAL A 119 -14.60 14.02 3.78
N LEU A 120 -15.24 12.86 3.93
CA LEU A 120 -16.42 12.72 4.79
C LEU A 120 -16.07 13.02 6.26
N LEU A 121 -15.00 12.44 6.80
CA LEU A 121 -14.58 12.65 8.19
C LEU A 121 -14.24 14.12 8.47
N ILE A 122 -13.54 14.78 7.55
CA ILE A 122 -13.19 16.21 7.67
C ILE A 122 -14.45 17.07 7.62
N PHE A 123 -15.38 16.76 6.71
CA PHE A 123 -16.62 17.52 6.55
C PHE A 123 -17.52 17.45 7.79
N TYR A 124 -17.67 16.26 8.37
CA TYR A 124 -18.47 16.05 9.58
C TYR A 124 -17.74 16.39 10.89
N GLN A 125 -16.44 16.72 10.83
CA GLN A 125 -15.59 17.00 12.01
C GLN A 125 -15.64 15.90 13.09
N ALA A 126 -15.94 14.66 12.68
CA ALA A 126 -16.27 13.56 13.57
C ALA A 126 -15.24 12.44 13.45
N TYR A 127 -13.98 12.74 13.77
CA TYR A 127 -12.91 11.73 13.78
C TYR A 127 -12.18 11.70 15.14
N PRO A 128 -11.79 10.50 15.62
CA PRO A 128 -10.98 10.37 16.82
C PRO A 128 -9.58 10.96 16.58
N ASN A 129 -8.81 11.17 17.66
CA ASN A 129 -7.44 11.67 17.56
C ASN A 129 -6.63 10.84 16.52
N PRO A 130 -6.21 11.46 15.39
CA PRO A 130 -5.69 10.70 14.26
C PRO A 130 -4.28 10.14 14.55
N VAL A 131 -3.53 10.72 15.49
CA VAL A 131 -2.25 10.18 15.95
C VAL A 131 -2.45 8.88 16.72
N LYS A 132 -3.44 8.83 17.62
CA LYS A 132 -3.77 7.59 18.35
C LYS A 132 -4.24 6.50 17.38
N LEU A 133 -5.05 6.86 16.39
CA LEU A 133 -5.52 5.94 15.39
C LEU A 133 -4.38 5.43 14.48
N ALA A 134 -3.39 6.27 14.17
CA ALA A 134 -2.20 5.86 13.42
C ALA A 134 -1.41 4.78 14.17
N ILE A 135 -1.23 4.92 15.49
CA ILE A 135 -0.58 3.92 16.34
C ILE A 135 -1.32 2.57 16.25
N VAL A 136 -2.66 2.59 16.28
CA VAL A 136 -3.48 1.37 16.09
C VAL A 136 -3.23 0.74 14.72
N GLY A 137 -3.17 1.55 13.66
CA GLY A 137 -2.80 1.08 12.32
C GLY A 137 -1.42 0.41 12.28
N PHE A 138 -0.40 1.00 12.92
CA PHE A 138 0.93 0.38 13.01
C PHE A 138 0.94 -0.90 13.84
N MET A 139 0.19 -0.96 14.94
CA MET A 139 0.01 -2.19 15.72
C MET A 139 -0.65 -3.30 14.89
N GLY A 140 -1.51 -2.94 13.94
CA GLY A 140 -2.05 -3.88 12.96
C GLY A 140 -0.98 -4.52 12.07
N PHE A 141 0.02 -3.76 11.60
CA PHE A 141 1.17 -4.35 10.89
C PHE A 141 2.02 -5.29 11.76
N ILE A 142 2.18 -4.97 13.04
CA ILE A 142 2.84 -5.87 14.00
C ILE A 142 2.01 -7.16 14.17
N LEU A 143 0.68 -7.02 14.27
CA LEU A 143 -0.22 -8.17 14.37
C LEU A 143 -0.15 -9.07 13.12
N VAL A 144 -0.02 -8.50 11.92
CA VAL A 144 0.22 -9.26 10.67
C VAL A 144 1.46 -10.14 10.80
N TYR A 145 2.57 -9.58 11.32
CA TYR A 145 3.79 -10.35 11.56
C TYR A 145 3.59 -11.47 12.60
N CYS A 146 2.86 -11.19 13.67
CA CYS A 146 2.51 -12.21 14.67
C CYS A 146 1.65 -13.34 14.07
N ILE A 147 0.62 -13.01 13.28
CA ILE A 147 -0.23 -14.00 12.60
C ILE A 147 0.61 -14.85 11.65
N ARG A 148 1.48 -14.23 10.84
CA ARG A 148 2.39 -14.94 9.94
C ARG A 148 3.29 -15.91 10.72
N SER A 149 3.83 -15.48 11.85
CA SER A 149 4.66 -16.32 12.72
C SER A 149 3.88 -17.51 13.27
N VAL A 150 2.65 -17.30 13.73
CA VAL A 150 1.76 -18.39 14.18
C VAL A 150 1.40 -19.34 13.03
N HIS A 151 1.16 -18.82 11.82
CA HIS A 151 0.85 -19.65 10.65
C HIS A 151 1.97 -20.63 10.28
N ILE A 152 3.23 -20.26 10.53
CA ILE A 152 4.38 -21.17 10.36
C ILE A 152 4.25 -22.41 11.26
N PHE A 153 3.73 -22.24 12.48
CA PHE A 153 3.58 -23.32 13.46
C PHE A 153 2.23 -24.04 13.35
N ASN A 154 1.17 -23.30 13.06
CA ASN A 154 -0.19 -23.79 12.98
C ASN A 154 -0.69 -23.60 11.54
N LYS A 155 -0.71 -24.69 10.77
CA LYS A 155 -1.13 -24.70 9.35
C LYS A 155 -2.65 -24.53 9.18
N TRP A 156 -3.26 -23.66 9.97
CA TRP A 156 -4.66 -23.35 9.85
C TRP A 156 -4.90 -22.49 8.62
N PHE A 157 -5.79 -22.97 7.76
CA PHE A 157 -6.03 -22.45 6.42
C PHE A 157 -6.50 -20.99 6.40
N TYR A 158 -7.38 -20.59 7.32
CA TYR A 158 -7.97 -19.25 7.35
C TYR A 158 -7.03 -18.15 7.90
N LEU A 159 -5.86 -18.53 8.46
CA LEU A 159 -4.92 -17.53 8.99
C LEU A 159 -4.35 -16.63 7.90
N ALA A 160 -4.18 -17.14 6.68
CA ALA A 160 -3.68 -16.34 5.55
C ALA A 160 -4.67 -15.25 5.14
N ASP A 161 -5.98 -15.56 5.11
CA ASP A 161 -7.02 -14.59 4.77
C ASP A 161 -7.14 -13.51 5.87
N LEU A 162 -7.03 -13.92 7.14
CA LEU A 162 -7.01 -12.99 8.28
C LEU A 162 -5.79 -12.06 8.21
N GLU A 163 -4.61 -12.61 7.97
CA GLU A 163 -3.36 -11.84 7.84
C GLU A 163 -3.49 -10.73 6.79
N VAL A 164 -3.96 -11.08 5.60
CA VAL A 164 -4.12 -10.13 4.50
C VAL A 164 -5.19 -9.08 4.82
N THR A 165 -6.28 -9.49 5.45
CA THR A 165 -7.35 -8.57 5.85
C THR A 165 -6.83 -7.54 6.86
N VAL A 166 -6.10 -7.98 7.89
CA VAL A 166 -5.49 -7.06 8.88
C VAL A 166 -4.50 -6.14 8.18
N PHE A 167 -3.69 -6.63 7.24
CA PHE A 167 -2.74 -5.81 6.50
C PHE A 167 -3.40 -4.70 5.68
N LEU A 168 -4.46 -5.04 4.91
CA LEU A 168 -5.19 -4.06 4.11
C LEU A 168 -5.92 -3.03 4.99
N VAL A 169 -6.60 -3.47 6.04
CA VAL A 169 -7.29 -2.58 6.99
C VAL A 169 -6.29 -1.63 7.66
N SER A 170 -5.13 -2.14 8.09
CA SER A 170 -4.07 -1.33 8.69
C SER A 170 -3.57 -0.26 7.71
N THR A 171 -3.40 -0.62 6.44
CA THR A 171 -2.98 0.32 5.39
C THR A 171 -4.03 1.41 5.15
N VAL A 172 -5.32 1.06 5.14
CA VAL A 172 -6.42 2.05 5.05
C VAL A 172 -6.38 3.01 6.25
N ILE A 173 -6.27 2.48 7.47
CA ILE A 173 -6.22 3.28 8.69
C ILE A 173 -5.04 4.26 8.64
N VAL A 174 -3.84 3.79 8.30
CA VAL A 174 -2.64 4.64 8.22
C VAL A 174 -2.80 5.72 7.14
N THR A 175 -3.36 5.38 5.98
CA THR A 175 -3.63 6.36 4.91
C THR A 175 -4.57 7.46 5.39
N ILE A 176 -5.67 7.08 6.05
CA ILE A 176 -6.64 8.04 6.60
C ILE A 176 -5.98 8.92 7.66
N CYS A 177 -5.24 8.33 8.59
CA CYS A 177 -4.56 9.07 9.64
C CYS A 177 -3.54 10.05 9.08
N HIS A 178 -2.76 9.65 8.07
CA HIS A 178 -1.80 10.53 7.42
C HIS A 178 -2.46 11.78 6.82
N ILE A 179 -3.60 11.61 6.15
CA ILE A 179 -4.37 12.72 5.59
C ILE A 179 -4.93 13.62 6.71
N LEU A 180 -5.51 13.04 7.75
CA LEU A 180 -6.08 13.80 8.87
C LEU A 180 -5.00 14.57 9.66
N ILE A 181 -3.86 13.94 9.98
CA ILE A 181 -2.73 14.60 10.64
C ILE A 181 -2.20 15.76 9.79
N THR A 182 -2.14 15.58 8.47
CA THR A 182 -1.71 16.63 7.54
C THR A 182 -2.72 17.79 7.54
N ASN A 183 -4.02 17.51 7.60
CA ASN A 183 -5.06 18.53 7.68
C ASN A 183 -4.99 19.31 9.00
N ASP A 184 -4.79 18.63 10.12
CA ASP A 184 -4.76 19.24 11.47
C ASP A 184 -3.53 20.12 11.66
N ASN A 185 -2.38 19.71 11.11
CA ASN A 185 -1.12 20.44 11.24
C ASN A 185 -0.83 21.37 10.06
N PHE A 186 -1.85 21.73 9.27
CA PHE A 186 -1.67 22.53 8.05
C PHE A 186 -0.88 23.83 8.27
N GLU A 187 -1.07 24.47 9.43
CA GLU A 187 -0.41 25.74 9.75
C GLU A 187 1.10 25.59 9.95
N LEU A 188 1.57 24.38 10.26
CA LEU A 188 2.98 24.03 10.42
C LEU A 188 3.61 23.52 9.12
N LEU A 189 2.77 23.13 8.14
CA LEU A 189 3.22 22.56 6.88
C LEU A 189 3.76 23.64 5.94
N ARG A 190 4.99 23.45 5.48
CA ARG A 190 5.57 24.29 4.42
C ARG A 190 5.19 23.71 3.06
N GLN A 191 5.21 24.54 2.01
CA GLN A 191 5.00 24.05 0.63
C GLN A 191 5.97 22.92 0.25
N ASP A 192 7.17 22.91 0.83
CA ASP A 192 8.20 21.88 0.62
C ASP A 192 7.80 20.50 1.16
N ASP A 193 6.84 20.45 2.08
CA ASP A 193 6.33 19.20 2.62
C ASP A 193 5.30 18.53 1.70
N ALA A 194 4.75 19.24 0.69
CA ALA A 194 3.77 18.68 -0.24
C ALA A 194 4.31 17.45 -0.98
N MET A 195 5.59 17.46 -1.36
CA MET A 195 6.25 16.30 -1.98
C MET A 195 6.37 15.12 -1.01
N HIS A 196 6.68 15.38 0.27
CA HIS A 196 6.76 14.33 1.29
C HIS A 196 5.39 13.72 1.55
N VAL A 197 4.35 14.55 1.69
CA VAL A 197 2.98 14.10 1.89
C VAL A 197 2.54 13.24 0.70
N ALA A 198 2.79 13.70 -0.53
CA ALA A 198 2.49 12.95 -1.75
C ALA A 198 3.26 11.62 -1.81
N PHE A 199 4.52 11.62 -1.41
CA PHE A 199 5.34 10.42 -1.37
C PHE A 199 4.83 9.40 -0.36
N VAL A 200 4.43 9.82 0.84
CA VAL A 200 3.83 8.90 1.84
C VAL A 200 2.49 8.34 1.34
N LEU A 201 1.67 9.15 0.64
CA LEU A 201 0.47 8.64 -0.03
C LEU A 201 0.80 7.61 -1.12
N TYR A 202 1.91 7.80 -1.84
CA TYR A 202 2.40 6.84 -2.81
C TYR A 202 2.89 5.54 -2.14
N LEU A 203 3.57 5.62 -0.99
CA LEU A 203 3.92 4.44 -0.19
C LEU A 203 2.68 3.66 0.24
N CYS A 204 1.64 4.35 0.72
CA CYS A 204 0.38 3.70 1.10
C CYS A 204 -0.28 3.01 -0.10
N TYR A 205 -0.25 3.63 -1.27
CA TYR A 205 -0.72 3.03 -2.51
C TYR A 205 0.07 1.76 -2.88
N MET A 206 1.40 1.78 -2.77
CA MET A 206 2.23 0.60 -2.98
C MET A 206 1.88 -0.53 -2.00
N LEU A 207 1.59 -0.20 -0.73
CA LEU A 207 1.12 -1.19 0.24
C LEU A 207 -0.24 -1.78 -0.16
N PHE A 208 -1.20 -0.99 -0.68
CA PHE A 208 -2.44 -1.54 -1.23
C PHE A 208 -2.19 -2.54 -2.35
N ILE A 209 -1.32 -2.20 -3.31
CA ILE A 209 -0.94 -3.10 -4.40
C ILE A 209 -0.34 -4.41 -3.87
N VAL A 210 0.61 -4.33 -2.94
CA VAL A 210 1.21 -5.51 -2.32
C VAL A 210 0.15 -6.35 -1.61
N GLY A 211 -0.73 -5.72 -0.81
CA GLY A 211 -1.81 -6.39 -0.10
C GLY A 211 -2.80 -7.07 -1.04
N CYS A 212 -3.24 -6.38 -2.10
CA CYS A 212 -4.12 -6.94 -3.13
C CYS A 212 -3.49 -8.13 -3.84
N ARG A 213 -2.17 -8.10 -4.05
CA ARG A 213 -1.47 -9.24 -4.66
C ARG A 213 -1.48 -10.46 -3.77
N ILE A 214 -1.17 -10.27 -2.48
CA ILE A 214 -1.19 -11.37 -1.52
C ILE A 214 -2.63 -11.90 -1.40
N ALA A 215 -3.63 -11.02 -1.34
CA ALA A 215 -5.05 -11.40 -1.34
C ALA A 215 -5.42 -12.27 -2.54
N ALA A 216 -5.03 -11.86 -3.74
CA ALA A 216 -5.36 -12.59 -4.95
C ALA A 216 -4.69 -13.98 -4.99
N HIS A 217 -3.47 -14.10 -4.45
CA HIS A 217 -2.81 -15.39 -4.27
C HIS A 217 -3.53 -16.28 -3.25
N CYS A 218 -3.97 -15.72 -2.11
CA CYS A 218 -4.76 -16.45 -1.11
C CYS A 218 -6.09 -16.95 -1.70
N ILE A 219 -6.81 -16.10 -2.42
CA ILE A 219 -8.06 -16.47 -3.11
C ILE A 219 -7.82 -17.64 -4.08
N GLN A 220 -6.76 -17.57 -4.89
CA GLN A 220 -6.42 -18.64 -5.81
C GLN A 220 -6.13 -19.96 -5.09
N SER A 221 -5.27 -19.93 -4.06
CA SER A 221 -4.97 -21.10 -3.22
C SER A 221 -6.23 -21.67 -2.59
N ASN A 222 -7.16 -20.81 -2.17
CA ASN A 222 -8.41 -21.23 -1.57
C ASN A 222 -9.32 -21.95 -2.56
N MET A 223 -9.46 -21.39 -3.77
CA MET A 223 -10.23 -22.00 -4.85
C MET A 223 -9.70 -23.38 -5.21
N GLU A 224 -8.38 -23.55 -5.30
CA GLU A 224 -7.74 -24.83 -5.59
C GLU A 224 -8.02 -25.87 -4.51
N TYR A 225 -7.90 -25.49 -3.23
CA TYR A 225 -8.21 -26.37 -2.10
C TYR A 225 -9.66 -26.85 -2.10
N PHE A 226 -10.63 -25.94 -2.26
CA PHE A 226 -12.05 -26.31 -2.28
C PHE A 226 -12.43 -27.16 -3.51
N LYS A 227 -11.82 -26.88 -4.66
CA LYS A 227 -11.99 -27.71 -5.86
C LYS A 227 -11.49 -29.13 -5.61
N SER A 228 -10.28 -29.28 -5.08
CA SER A 228 -9.72 -30.59 -4.73
C SER A 228 -10.63 -31.35 -3.78
N LYS A 229 -11.09 -30.71 -2.69
CA LYS A 229 -11.94 -31.35 -1.68
C LYS A 229 -13.27 -31.84 -2.27
N ARG A 230 -13.90 -31.02 -3.13
CA ARG A 230 -15.13 -31.38 -3.85
C ARG A 230 -14.92 -32.59 -4.76
N THR A 231 -13.80 -32.64 -5.49
CA THR A 231 -13.48 -33.79 -6.37
C THR A 231 -13.29 -35.07 -5.57
N THR A 232 -12.57 -35.05 -4.44
CA THR A 232 -12.45 -36.22 -3.55
C THR A 232 -13.79 -36.66 -2.94
N ALA A 233 -14.65 -35.72 -2.54
CA ALA A 233 -15.97 -36.05 -2.01
C ALA A 233 -16.87 -36.69 -3.07
N LEU A 234 -16.84 -36.20 -4.31
CA LEU A 234 -17.55 -36.82 -5.43
C LEU A 234 -17.00 -38.21 -5.75
N ALA A 235 -15.67 -38.38 -5.78
CA ALA A 235 -15.05 -39.70 -6.01
C ALA A 235 -15.39 -40.71 -4.91
N ALA A 236 -15.45 -40.28 -3.65
CA ALA A 236 -15.86 -41.12 -2.52
C ALA A 236 -17.33 -41.54 -2.63
N ASN A 237 -18.23 -40.63 -3.04
CA ASN A 237 -19.64 -40.95 -3.24
C ASN A 237 -19.83 -41.92 -4.43
N PHE A 238 -19.13 -41.71 -5.55
CA PHE A 238 -19.16 -42.64 -6.69
C PHE A 238 -18.62 -44.04 -6.34
N TYR A 239 -17.62 -44.14 -5.45
CA TYR A 239 -17.14 -45.44 -4.99
C TYR A 239 -18.20 -46.14 -4.11
N TYR A 240 -18.87 -45.41 -3.21
CA TYR A 240 -19.93 -45.97 -2.38
C TYR A 240 -21.16 -46.43 -3.17
N ASP A 241 -21.53 -45.73 -4.24
CA ASP A 241 -22.69 -46.08 -5.07
C ASP A 241 -22.42 -47.27 -6.01
N ASN A 242 -21.17 -47.55 -6.36
CA ASN A 242 -20.79 -48.69 -7.23
C ASN A 242 -20.41 -49.98 -6.47
N VAL A 243 -20.40 -49.94 -5.13
CA VAL A 243 -20.06 -51.09 -4.26
C VAL A 243 -21.32 -51.71 -3.62
N LYS A 244 -22.52 -51.24 -3.99
CA LYS A 244 -23.82 -51.87 -3.69
C LYS A 244 -24.38 -52.56 -4.92
#